data_AF-A0A945G013-F1
#
_entry.id   AF-A0A945G013-F1
#
_cell.length_a   1.000
_cell.length_b   1.000
_cell.length_c   1.000
_cell.angle_alpha   90.00
_cell.angle_beta   90.00
_cell.angle_gamma   90.00
#
_symmetry.space_group_name_H-M   'P 1'
#
loop_
_entity.id
_entity.type
_entity.pdbx_description
1 polymer ?
#
loop_
_entity_poly.entity_id
_entity_poly.type
_entity_poly.pdbx_seq_one_letter_code
_entity_poly.pdbx_strand_id
1 'polypeptide(L)'
;AIASGTAFLTAQLIDVTIFSKLRNSKWWKAPLISSSIGSVIDTIIFFSIAFSASFVFFGSNDDFALSQISFFGMDFIQVPRWFSWAVGDLVVKFIVALALLFPFAMIRNKIGVWKEFKI
;
A
#
# COMPACT_ATOMS: atom_id res chain seq x y z
N ALA A 1 10.64 -12.70 8.05
CA ALA A 1 9.85 -11.85 8.99
C ALA A 1 10.25 -10.38 8.92
N ILE A 2 11.54 -10.04 8.82
CA ILE A 2 12.04 -8.65 8.83
C ILE A 2 11.41 -7.78 7.73
N ALA A 3 11.33 -8.26 6.49
CA ALA A 3 10.75 -7.50 5.37
C ALA A 3 9.31 -7.04 5.65
N SER A 4 8.43 -7.96 6.07
CA SER A 4 7.04 -7.64 6.39
C SER A 4 6.91 -6.76 7.63
N GLY A 5 7.69 -7.02 8.69
CA GLY A 5 7.67 -6.20 9.89
C GLY A 5 8.09 -4.74 9.62
N THR A 6 9.16 -4.55 8.85
CA THR A 6 9.64 -3.21 8.47
C THR A 6 8.65 -2.49 7.56
N ALA A 7 8.13 -3.18 6.53
CA ALA A 7 7.15 -2.60 5.62
C ALA A 7 5.88 -2.17 6.35
N PHE A 8 5.32 -3.06 7.19
CA PHE A 8 4.13 -2.77 7.96
C PHE A 8 4.34 -1.60 8.94
N LEU A 9 5.41 -1.62 9.75
CA LEU A 9 5.66 -0.56 10.73
C LEU A 9 5.87 0.80 10.06
N THR A 10 6.67 0.85 8.99
CA THR A 10 6.95 2.10 8.28
C THR A 10 5.69 2.64 7.60
N ALA A 11 4.95 1.79 6.89
CA ALA A 11 3.70 2.16 6.25
C ALA A 11 2.66 2.65 7.26
N GLN A 12 2.52 1.96 8.40
CA GLN A 12 1.54 2.31 9.43
C GLN A 12 1.87 3.65 10.10
N LEU A 13 3.14 3.93 10.39
CA LEU A 13 3.56 5.23 10.96
C LEU A 13 3.29 6.38 9.99
N ILE A 14 3.52 6.15 8.69
CA ILE A 14 3.25 7.16 7.64
C ILE A 14 1.75 7.36 7.47
N ASP A 15 0.97 6.27 7.44
CA ASP A 15 -0.49 6.31 7.36
C ASP A 15 -1.07 7.15 8.51
N VAL A 16 -0.69 6.85 9.76
CA VAL A 16 -1.14 7.62 10.95
C VAL A 16 -0.73 9.09 10.86
N THR A 17 0.47 9.37 10.38
CA THR A 17 0.98 10.75 10.25
C THR A 17 0.19 11.54 9.20
N ILE A 18 -0.02 10.96 8.03
CA ILE A 18 -0.77 11.58 6.92
C ILE A 18 -2.25 11.74 7.31
N PHE A 19 -2.84 10.70 7.91
CA PHE A 19 -4.20 10.75 8.41
C PHE A 19 -4.39 11.88 9.42
N SER A 20 -3.49 11.96 10.42
CA SER A 20 -3.53 13.00 11.45
C SER A 20 -3.44 14.41 10.85
N LYS A 21 -2.60 14.60 9.82
CA LYS A 21 -2.48 15.87 9.11
C LYS A 21 -3.72 16.23 8.28
N LEU A 22 -4.36 15.23 7.67
CA LEU A 22 -5.52 15.41 6.79
C LEU A 22 -6.86 15.31 7.51
N ARG A 23 -6.89 14.98 8.82
CA ARG A 23 -8.13 14.75 9.58
C ARG A 23 -9.13 15.91 9.57
N ASN A 24 -8.63 17.14 9.44
CA ASN A 24 -9.45 18.36 9.39
C ASN A 24 -9.99 18.67 7.97
N SER A 25 -9.59 17.90 6.96
CA SER A 25 -10.05 18.07 5.58
C SER A 25 -11.40 17.37 5.33
N LYS A 26 -11.85 17.33 4.06
CA LYS A 26 -12.98 16.47 3.66
C LYS A 26 -12.74 15.04 4.14
N TRP A 27 -13.77 14.45 4.73
CA TRP A 27 -13.70 13.16 5.43
C TRP A 27 -13.11 12.00 4.63
N TRP A 28 -13.26 12.00 3.31
CA TRP A 28 -12.75 10.94 2.44
C TRP A 28 -11.27 11.10 2.14
N LYS A 29 -10.73 12.32 2.25
CA LYS A 29 -9.32 12.62 1.91
C LYS A 29 -8.37 11.93 2.88
N ALA A 30 -8.64 12.03 4.18
CA ALA A 30 -7.80 11.43 5.21
C ALA A 30 -7.63 9.91 4.99
N PRO A 31 -8.68 9.08 5.00
CA PRO A 31 -8.55 7.63 4.84
C PRO A 31 -8.07 7.21 3.45
N LEU A 32 -8.49 7.87 2.37
CA LEU A 32 -8.10 7.45 1.03
C LEU A 32 -6.62 7.77 0.75
N ILE A 33 -6.18 8.99 1.08
CA ILE A 33 -4.81 9.44 0.78
C ILE A 33 -3.82 8.74 1.70
N SER A 34 -4.12 8.61 2.99
CA SER A 34 -3.23 7.95 3.94
C SER A 34 -3.06 6.47 3.58
N SER A 35 -4.16 5.75 3.33
CA SER A 35 -4.12 4.33 2.96
C SER A 35 -3.44 4.09 1.61
N SER A 36 -3.65 4.98 0.63
CA SER A 36 -2.97 4.86 -0.67
C SER A 36 -1.45 5.02 -0.55
N ILE A 37 -1.00 6.06 0.18
CA ILE A 37 0.43 6.31 0.36
C ILE A 37 1.07 5.22 1.22
N GLY A 38 0.42 4.81 2.31
CA GLY A 38 0.87 3.70 3.15
C GLY A 38 1.02 2.41 2.34
N SER A 39 0.04 2.09 1.49
CA SER A 39 0.08 0.90 0.61
C SER A 39 1.24 0.94 -0.38
N VAL A 40 1.51 2.10 -1.01
CA VAL A 40 2.66 2.26 -1.92
C VAL A 40 3.97 1.98 -1.20
N ILE A 41 4.14 2.56 -0.01
CA ILE A 41 5.38 2.43 0.75
C ILE A 41 5.55 1.00 1.27
N ASP A 42 4.48 0.39 1.78
CA ASP A 42 4.45 -1.02 2.19
C ASP A 42 4.89 -1.93 1.04
N THR A 43 4.27 -1.81 -0.13
CA THR A 43 4.59 -2.65 -1.30
C THR A 43 6.03 -2.44 -1.76
N ILE A 44 6.52 -1.18 -1.83
CA ILE A 44 7.91 -0.90 -2.23
C ILE A 44 8.88 -1.54 -1.24
N ILE A 45 8.71 -1.34 0.07
CA ILE A 45 9.63 -1.84 1.09
C ILE A 45 9.56 -3.36 1.16
N PHE A 46 8.36 -3.93 1.19
CA PHE A 46 8.16 -5.38 1.30
C PHE A 46 8.78 -6.11 0.11
N PHE A 47 8.38 -5.77 -1.13
CA PHE A 47 8.87 -6.48 -2.31
C PHE A 47 10.36 -6.24 -2.56
N SER A 48 10.87 -5.03 -2.28
CA SER A 48 12.30 -4.76 -2.43
C SER A 48 13.12 -5.61 -1.46
N ILE A 49 12.75 -5.65 -0.17
CA ILE A 49 13.54 -6.41 0.82
C ILE A 49 13.35 -7.93 0.64
N ALA A 50 12.15 -8.38 0.26
CA ALA A 50 11.86 -9.82 0.17
C ALA A 50 12.37 -10.49 -1.12
N PHE A 51 12.42 -9.75 -2.24
CA PHE A 51 12.64 -10.34 -3.57
C PHE A 51 13.66 -9.61 -4.46
N SER A 52 14.14 -8.40 -4.11
CA SER A 52 15.15 -7.74 -4.94
C SER A 52 16.51 -8.42 -4.81
N ALA A 53 17.20 -8.55 -5.94
CA ALA A 53 18.57 -9.06 -6.02
C ALA A 53 19.59 -8.21 -5.24
N SER A 54 19.28 -6.95 -4.89
CA SER A 54 20.17 -6.13 -4.08
C SER A 54 20.17 -6.51 -2.59
N PHE A 55 19.14 -7.22 -2.12
CA PHE A 55 18.97 -7.62 -0.73
C PHE A 55 19.21 -9.12 -0.54
N VAL A 56 20.21 -9.70 -1.20
CA VAL A 56 20.53 -11.15 -1.15
C VAL A 56 20.63 -11.68 0.28
N PHE A 57 21.07 -10.89 1.24
CA PHE A 57 21.17 -11.35 2.63
C PHE A 57 19.82 -11.43 3.37
N PHE A 58 18.83 -10.61 2.99
CA PHE A 58 17.53 -10.49 3.67
C PHE A 58 16.35 -11.07 2.89
N GLY A 59 16.50 -11.18 1.57
CA GLY A 59 15.51 -11.69 0.64
C GLY A 59 15.59 -13.20 0.48
N SER A 60 14.58 -13.74 -0.19
CA SER A 60 14.47 -15.19 -0.46
C SER A 60 15.47 -15.72 -1.49
N ASN A 61 16.00 -14.85 -2.36
CA ASN A 61 16.82 -15.20 -3.55
C ASN A 61 16.23 -16.32 -4.40
N ASP A 62 14.91 -16.26 -4.58
CA ASP A 62 14.24 -17.22 -5.44
C ASP A 62 14.49 -16.88 -6.92
N ASP A 63 15.14 -17.79 -7.63
CA ASP A 63 15.37 -17.71 -9.08
C ASP A 63 14.06 -17.50 -9.85
N PHE A 64 12.96 -18.08 -9.36
CA PHE A 64 11.65 -17.87 -9.94
C PHE A 64 11.19 -16.41 -9.81
N ALA A 65 11.42 -15.76 -8.68
CA ALA A 65 11.05 -14.36 -8.47
C ALA A 65 11.94 -13.39 -9.27
N LEU A 66 13.21 -13.74 -9.46
CA LEU A 66 14.21 -12.92 -10.17
C LEU A 66 14.15 -13.09 -11.70
N SER A 67 13.55 -14.17 -12.18
CA SER A 67 13.44 -14.42 -13.62
C SER A 67 12.74 -13.26 -14.33
N GLN A 68 13.32 -12.87 -15.47
CA GLN A 68 12.82 -11.80 -16.31
C GLN A 68 11.60 -12.30 -17.10
N ILE A 69 10.52 -11.53 -17.07
CA ILE A 69 9.30 -11.80 -17.84
C ILE A 69 8.85 -10.55 -18.57
N SER A 70 8.12 -10.74 -19.68
CA SER A 70 7.42 -9.66 -20.37
C SER A 70 6.41 -9.01 -19.43
N PHE A 71 6.52 -7.70 -19.24
CA PHE A 71 5.64 -6.95 -18.35
C PHE A 71 4.23 -6.90 -18.94
N PHE A 72 3.26 -7.58 -18.29
CA PHE A 72 1.86 -7.64 -18.74
C PHE A 72 1.68 -8.06 -20.21
N GLY A 73 2.54 -8.97 -20.71
CA GLY A 73 2.48 -9.42 -22.11
C GLY A 73 3.03 -8.41 -23.12
N MET A 74 3.67 -7.33 -22.67
CA MET A 74 4.46 -6.44 -23.52
C MET A 74 5.88 -6.98 -23.64
N ASP A 75 6.22 -7.56 -24.79
CA ASP A 75 7.51 -8.23 -25.01
C ASP A 75 8.71 -7.27 -25.04
N PHE A 76 8.47 -5.97 -25.15
CA PHE A 76 9.52 -4.94 -25.20
C PHE A 76 10.04 -4.53 -23.82
N ILE A 77 9.31 -4.84 -22.74
CA ILE A 77 9.69 -4.46 -21.38
C ILE A 77 9.85 -5.74 -20.57
N GLN A 78 11.10 -6.11 -20.30
CA GLN A 78 11.42 -7.23 -19.41
C GLN A 78 11.69 -6.68 -18.01
N VAL A 79 10.95 -7.20 -17.03
CA VAL A 79 11.14 -6.87 -15.62
C VAL A 79 11.25 -8.15 -14.79
N PRO A 80 11.90 -8.09 -13.62
CA PRO A 80 11.84 -9.20 -12.67
C PRO A 80 10.40 -9.55 -12.35
N ARG A 81 10.09 -10.85 -12.25
CA ARG A 81 8.72 -11.32 -12.01
C ARG A 81 8.09 -10.71 -10.75
N TRP A 82 8.87 -10.58 -9.67
CA TRP A 82 8.39 -9.97 -8.43
C TRP A 82 7.89 -8.53 -8.60
N PHE A 83 8.41 -7.79 -9.58
CA PHE A 83 7.95 -6.43 -9.87
C PHE A 83 6.52 -6.44 -10.39
N SER A 84 6.18 -7.40 -11.26
CA SER A 84 4.80 -7.57 -11.75
C SER A 84 3.84 -7.94 -10.62
N TRP A 85 4.29 -8.76 -9.66
CA TRP A 85 3.50 -9.08 -8.46
C TRP A 85 3.31 -7.87 -7.55
N ALA A 86 4.34 -7.05 -7.37
CA ALA A 86 4.26 -5.81 -6.60
C ALA A 86 3.22 -4.85 -7.20
N VAL A 87 3.21 -4.70 -8.54
CA VAL A 87 2.19 -3.90 -9.24
C VAL A 87 0.79 -4.51 -9.05
N GLY A 88 0.65 -5.82 -9.18
CA GLY A 88 -0.61 -6.52 -8.94
C GLY A 88 -1.16 -6.31 -7.53
N ASP A 89 -0.31 -6.48 -6.52
CA ASP A 89 -0.62 -6.20 -5.10
C ASP A 89 -1.10 -4.76 -4.92
N LEU A 90 -0.37 -3.79 -5.48
CA LEU A 90 -0.72 -2.36 -5.38
C LEU A 90 -2.08 -2.04 -6.02
N VAL A 91 -2.36 -2.60 -7.19
CA VAL A 91 -3.64 -2.41 -7.89
C VAL A 91 -4.80 -2.94 -7.04
N VAL A 92 -4.64 -4.14 -6.47
CA VAL A 92 -5.66 -4.71 -5.57
C VAL A 92 -5.84 -3.82 -4.34
N LYS A 93 -4.76 -3.34 -3.71
CA LYS A 93 -4.83 -2.44 -2.55
C LYS A 93 -5.59 -1.14 -2.87
N PHE A 94 -5.37 -0.54 -4.03
CA PHE A 94 -6.11 0.67 -4.45
C PHE A 94 -7.59 0.40 -4.73
N ILE A 95 -7.92 -0.71 -5.39
CA ILE A 95 -9.32 -1.11 -5.60
C ILE A 95 -10.01 -1.30 -4.24
N VAL A 96 -9.36 -2.01 -3.32
CA VAL A 96 -9.88 -2.24 -1.97
C VAL A 96 -10.03 -0.92 -1.20
N ALA A 97 -9.04 -0.03 -1.25
CA ALA A 97 -9.10 1.28 -0.58
C ALA A 97 -10.29 2.13 -1.07
N LEU A 98 -10.57 2.11 -2.38
CA LEU A 98 -11.72 2.78 -2.97
C LEU A 98 -13.04 2.09 -2.59
N ALA A 99 -13.09 0.77 -2.67
CA ALA A 99 -14.29 0.00 -2.33
C ALA A 99 -14.67 0.16 -0.86
N LEU A 100 -13.70 0.16 0.05
CA LEU A 100 -13.91 0.33 1.49
C LEU A 100 -14.25 1.77 1.91
N LEU A 101 -14.04 2.75 1.02
CA LEU A 101 -14.47 4.13 1.28
C LEU A 101 -16.00 4.23 1.44
N PHE A 102 -16.75 3.38 0.73
CA PHE A 102 -18.22 3.35 0.77
C PHE A 102 -18.78 2.86 2.12
N PRO A 103 -18.42 1.66 2.64
CA PRO A 103 -18.88 1.23 3.96
C PRO A 103 -18.36 2.15 5.07
N PHE A 104 -17.15 2.68 4.94
CA PHE A 104 -16.61 3.68 5.87
C PHE A 104 -17.50 4.93 5.93
N ALA A 105 -17.95 5.43 4.78
CA ALA A 105 -18.86 6.58 4.71
C ALA A 105 -20.20 6.32 5.42
N MET A 106 -20.77 5.12 5.24
CA MET A 106 -22.03 4.75 5.89
C MET A 106 -21.91 4.72 7.40
N ILE A 107 -20.87 4.05 7.91
CA ILE A 107 -20.64 3.90 9.35
C ILE A 107 -20.44 5.27 9.99
N ARG A 108 -19.63 6.14 9.36
CA ARG A 108 -19.39 7.50 9.84
C ARG A 108 -20.69 8.31 9.94
N ASN A 109 -21.56 8.22 8.95
CA ASN A 109 -22.81 8.98 8.94
C ASN A 109 -23.81 8.47 9.99
N LYS A 110 -23.79 7.17 10.33
CA LYS A 110 -24.64 6.60 11.38
C LYS A 110 -24.17 6.94 12.79
N ILE A 111 -22.85 7.11 12.99
CA ILE A 111 -22.27 7.24 14.33
C ILE A 111 -22.42 8.66 14.92
N GLY A 112 -22.76 9.71 14.15
CA GLY A 112 -23.19 11.01 14.71
C GLY A 112 -22.17 11.78 15.58
N VAL A 113 -21.00 11.22 15.89
CA VAL A 113 -20.00 11.76 16.84
C VAL A 113 -19.41 13.11 16.41
N TRP A 114 -19.55 13.51 15.15
CA TRP A 114 -18.89 14.71 14.60
C TRP A 114 -19.77 15.97 14.56
N LYS A 115 -21.03 15.93 15.03
CA LYS A 115 -21.84 17.15 15.13
C LYS A 115 -21.42 18.06 16.29
N GLU A 116 -20.69 17.55 17.29
CA GLU A 116 -20.35 18.31 18.51
C GLU A 116 -19.06 19.15 18.41
N PHE A 117 -18.25 19.01 17.35
CA PHE A 117 -17.02 19.81 17.16
C PHE A 117 -17.17 20.95 16.15
N LYS A 118 -18.38 21.49 16.03
CA LYS A 118 -18.63 22.80 15.43
C LYS A 118 -18.87 23.79 16.57
N ILE A 119 -17.77 24.28 17.16
CA ILE A 119 -17.74 25.54 17.91
C ILE A 119 -17.01 26.54 17.01
#